data_AF-A0A5N4WT55-F1
#
_entry.id   AF-A0A5N4WT55-F1
#
_cell.length_a   1.000
_cell.length_b   1.000
_cell.length_c   1.000
_cell.angle_alpha   90.00
_cell.angle_beta   90.00
_cell.angle_gamma   90.00
#
_symmetry.space_group_name_H-M   'P 1'
#
loop_
_entity.id
_entity.type
_entity.pdbx_description
1 polymer ?
#
loop_
_entity_poly.entity_id
_entity_poly.type
_entity_poly.pdbx_seq_one_letter_code
_entity_poly.pdbx_strand_id
1 'polypeptide(L)'
;MKLLKFGSKGSAVSELQQLLIKQGVKGKNNKALSVDGDFGESTEYAVIQFQKKIGIKVDGIVGNATLNALKGLDFSKHLKDADLVTGAKRLGVPEIVIRAIAEVETLGDGYLPDGRPKILFERHRMYFYLNQKCGKDFADQMMKQYPNIVNTQTGGYHGNAAEYTRLALAKQIDEDCALMSASWGRFQLMGENWKDLGYSSVQEFIEQHYQSESLQFEAFLRFCEFKSGTVAGKKWTLLEALRQENWDAVFSLYNGRNYKKLGYDTKFLRIMNRLDPSYQSNAA
;
A
#
# COMPACT_ATOMS: atom_id res chain seq x y z
N MET A 1 10.72 10.29 5.70
CA MET A 1 11.32 11.07 4.61
C MET A 1 10.21 11.73 3.79
N LYS A 2 10.41 12.95 3.28
CA LYS A 2 9.49 13.56 2.32
C LYS A 2 9.75 12.97 0.92
N LEU A 3 8.71 12.54 0.21
CA LEU A 3 8.84 12.06 -1.17
C LEU A 3 9.30 13.20 -2.08
N LEU A 4 10.27 12.92 -2.96
CA LEU A 4 10.64 13.83 -4.05
C LEU A 4 10.01 13.35 -5.35
N LYS A 5 9.44 14.29 -6.09
CA LYS A 5 8.72 14.04 -7.35
C LYS A 5 8.67 15.31 -8.19
N PHE A 6 8.17 15.23 -9.42
CA PHE A 6 7.99 16.38 -10.29
C PHE A 6 7.41 17.61 -9.56
N GLY A 7 8.06 18.76 -9.72
CA GLY A 7 7.73 20.03 -9.06
C GLY A 7 8.31 20.20 -7.65
N SER A 8 8.96 19.18 -7.08
CA SER A 8 9.73 19.34 -5.84
C SER A 8 10.93 20.28 -6.07
N LYS A 9 11.31 21.05 -5.05
CA LYS A 9 12.42 22.02 -5.12
C LYS A 9 13.29 21.99 -3.87
N GLY A 10 14.52 22.48 -3.98
CA GLY A 10 15.44 22.76 -2.88
C GLY A 10 16.59 21.75 -2.73
N SER A 11 17.32 21.85 -1.63
CA SER A 11 18.57 21.11 -1.40
C SER A 11 18.42 19.59 -1.52
N ALA A 12 17.31 19.03 -1.06
CA ALA A 12 17.05 17.59 -1.19
C ALA A 12 16.98 17.13 -2.66
N VAL A 13 16.51 18.00 -3.57
CA VAL A 13 16.52 17.72 -5.01
C VAL A 13 17.94 17.85 -5.57
N SER A 14 18.71 18.84 -5.14
CA SER A 14 20.11 18.98 -5.54
C SER A 14 20.94 17.76 -5.14
N GLU A 15 20.77 17.25 -3.91
CA GLU A 15 21.40 16.02 -3.44
C GLU A 15 20.99 14.80 -4.28
N LEU A 16 19.69 14.67 -4.59
CA LEU A 16 19.19 13.63 -5.48
C LEU A 16 19.86 13.72 -6.87
N GLN A 17 19.92 14.90 -7.47
CA GLN A 17 20.53 15.11 -8.78
C GLN A 17 22.02 14.71 -8.77
N GLN A 18 22.76 15.04 -7.72
CA GLN A 18 24.15 14.60 -7.54
C GLN A 18 24.27 13.07 -7.46
N LEU A 19 23.39 12.40 -6.70
CA LEU A 19 23.36 10.94 -6.61
C LEU A 19 23.06 10.30 -7.97
N LEU A 20 22.09 10.83 -8.72
CA LEU A 20 21.74 10.36 -10.06
C LEU A 20 22.92 10.50 -11.04
N ILE A 21 23.61 11.65 -11.04
CA ILE A 21 24.81 11.87 -11.84
C ILE A 21 25.89 10.83 -11.50
N LYS A 22 26.11 10.55 -10.21
CA LYS A 22 27.07 9.53 -9.76
C LYS A 22 26.72 8.12 -10.26
N GLN A 23 25.44 7.82 -10.46
CA GLN A 23 24.97 6.55 -11.02
C GLN A 23 25.06 6.48 -12.56
N GLY A 24 25.53 7.57 -13.19
CA GLY A 24 25.71 7.69 -14.63
C GLY A 24 24.41 7.84 -15.42
N VAL A 25 23.28 8.18 -14.76
CA VAL A 25 22.02 8.42 -15.46
C VAL A 25 21.97 9.82 -16.04
N LYS A 26 21.33 9.94 -17.20
CA LYS A 26 21.21 11.18 -17.97
C LYS A 26 19.80 11.74 -17.88
N GLY A 27 19.68 13.04 -18.13
CA GLY A 27 18.40 13.72 -18.27
C GLY A 27 17.73 13.43 -19.61
N LYS A 28 16.59 14.10 -19.83
CA LYS A 28 15.78 13.97 -21.04
C LYS A 28 16.60 14.28 -22.29
N ASN A 29 16.28 13.63 -23.41
CA ASN A 29 17.00 13.76 -24.69
C ASN A 29 18.50 13.43 -24.59
N ASN A 30 18.87 12.52 -23.67
CA ASN A 30 20.26 12.06 -23.47
C ASN A 30 21.23 13.17 -23.04
N LYS A 31 20.73 14.30 -22.50
CA LYS A 31 21.54 15.41 -22.00
C LYS A 31 22.09 15.13 -20.60
N ALA A 32 23.21 15.75 -20.25
CA ALA A 32 23.71 15.73 -18.88
C ALA A 32 22.67 16.31 -17.92
N LEU A 33 22.54 15.72 -16.73
CA LEU A 33 21.65 16.22 -15.69
C LEU A 33 22.32 17.42 -14.99
N SER A 34 21.58 18.51 -14.82
CA SER A 34 22.02 19.69 -14.04
C SER A 34 21.69 19.51 -12.55
N VAL A 35 22.49 20.13 -11.68
CA VAL A 35 22.21 20.24 -10.24
C VAL A 35 21.68 21.64 -9.94
N ASP A 36 20.40 21.85 -10.20
CA ASP A 36 19.70 23.14 -10.03
C ASP A 36 18.73 23.13 -8.84
N GLY A 37 18.51 21.97 -8.21
CA GLY A 37 17.54 21.83 -7.13
C GLY A 37 16.08 21.87 -7.57
N ASP A 38 15.80 21.80 -8.87
CA ASP A 38 14.45 21.75 -9.43
C ASP A 38 14.16 20.34 -9.99
N PHE A 39 13.13 19.67 -9.45
CA PHE A 39 12.71 18.36 -9.93
C PHE A 39 11.79 18.55 -11.14
N GLY A 40 12.40 18.90 -12.28
CA GLY A 40 11.72 19.04 -13.57
C GLY A 40 11.76 17.76 -14.42
N GLU A 41 11.39 17.88 -15.69
CA GLU A 41 11.29 16.74 -16.62
C GLU A 41 12.59 15.94 -16.75
N SER A 42 13.74 16.62 -16.75
CA SER A 42 15.04 15.94 -16.86
C SER A 42 15.38 15.12 -15.62
N THR A 43 15.04 15.62 -14.42
CA THR A 43 15.25 14.89 -13.17
C THR A 43 14.29 13.70 -13.07
N GLU A 44 13.01 13.90 -13.41
CA GLU A 44 12.04 12.80 -13.46
C GLU A 44 12.46 11.71 -14.43
N TYR A 45 12.88 12.09 -15.64
CA TYR A 45 13.41 11.15 -16.62
C TYR A 45 14.60 10.37 -16.06
N ALA A 46 15.57 11.05 -15.43
CA ALA A 46 16.75 10.39 -14.84
C ALA A 46 16.36 9.41 -13.71
N VAL A 47 15.39 9.77 -12.87
CA VAL A 47 14.84 8.88 -11.83
C VAL A 47 14.20 7.64 -12.45
N ILE A 48 13.36 7.81 -13.49
CA ILE A 48 12.72 6.69 -14.21
C ILE A 48 13.79 5.76 -14.81
N GLN A 49 14.84 6.30 -15.44
CA GLN A 49 15.92 5.49 -15.98
C GLN A 49 16.68 4.72 -14.89
N PHE A 50 16.94 5.38 -13.75
CA PHE A 50 17.57 4.74 -12.61
C PHE A 50 16.72 3.62 -12.03
N GLN A 51 15.42 3.85 -11.80
CA GLN A 51 14.48 2.86 -11.30
C GLN A 51 14.44 1.63 -12.23
N LYS A 52 14.35 1.84 -13.55
CA LYS A 52 14.42 0.78 -14.56
C LYS A 52 15.72 -0.02 -14.48
N LYS A 53 16.86 0.67 -14.37
CA LYS A 53 18.19 0.05 -14.27
C LYS A 53 18.33 -0.88 -13.07
N ILE A 54 17.73 -0.51 -11.94
CA ILE A 54 17.82 -1.27 -10.68
C ILE A 54 16.68 -2.30 -10.51
N GLY A 55 15.60 -2.18 -11.29
CA GLY A 55 14.48 -3.12 -11.26
C GLY A 55 13.49 -2.91 -10.10
N ILE A 56 13.53 -1.75 -9.45
CA ILE A 56 12.52 -1.31 -8.48
C ILE A 56 11.33 -0.67 -9.21
N LYS A 57 10.20 -0.50 -8.51
CA LYS A 57 9.01 0.19 -9.05
C LYS A 57 9.38 1.46 -9.83
N VAL A 58 8.97 1.51 -11.10
CA VAL A 58 9.20 2.63 -12.01
C VAL A 58 7.99 3.57 -11.98
N ASP A 59 8.08 4.64 -11.20
CA ASP A 59 7.01 5.62 -11.00
C ASP A 59 7.46 7.09 -11.09
N GLY A 60 8.77 7.34 -11.26
CA GLY A 60 9.35 8.69 -11.29
C GLY A 60 9.38 9.40 -9.94
N ILE A 61 9.07 8.68 -8.84
CA ILE A 61 9.01 9.22 -7.48
C ILE A 61 10.16 8.64 -6.65
N VAL A 62 10.86 9.51 -5.92
CA VAL A 62 11.94 9.09 -5.03
C VAL A 62 11.40 8.90 -3.62
N GLY A 63 11.08 7.64 -3.32
CA GLY A 63 10.82 7.10 -1.97
C GLY A 63 12.05 6.48 -1.33
N ASN A 64 11.88 5.76 -0.22
CA ASN A 64 13.01 5.13 0.47
C ASN A 64 13.66 4.05 -0.41
N ALA A 65 12.88 3.27 -1.17
CA ALA A 65 13.42 2.27 -2.10
C ALA A 65 14.43 2.87 -3.08
N THR A 66 14.05 3.96 -3.76
CA THR A 66 14.93 4.65 -4.71
C THR A 66 16.12 5.29 -4.03
N LEU A 67 15.93 5.92 -2.86
CA LEU A 67 17.04 6.55 -2.13
C LEU A 67 18.05 5.53 -1.59
N ASN A 68 17.58 4.41 -1.05
CA ASN A 68 18.43 3.32 -0.57
C ASN A 68 19.25 2.75 -1.73
N ALA A 69 18.62 2.48 -2.87
CA ALA A 69 19.32 2.03 -4.08
C ALA A 69 20.38 3.04 -4.55
N LEU A 70 20.06 4.34 -4.58
CA LEU A 70 21.02 5.39 -4.96
C LEU A 70 22.25 5.43 -4.03
N LYS A 71 22.05 5.13 -2.75
CA LYS A 71 23.07 5.15 -1.70
C LYS A 71 23.78 3.79 -1.50
N GLY A 72 23.37 2.74 -2.19
CA GLY A 72 23.91 1.38 -2.00
C GLY A 72 23.50 0.73 -0.67
N LEU A 73 22.37 1.16 -0.09
CA LEU A 73 21.78 0.53 1.09
C LEU A 73 20.87 -0.63 0.70
N ASP A 74 20.43 -1.43 1.66
CA ASP A 74 19.49 -2.54 1.40
C ASP A 74 18.14 -2.01 0.90
N PHE A 75 17.69 -2.57 -0.22
CA PHE A 75 16.37 -2.36 -0.81
C PHE A 75 15.71 -3.68 -1.23
N SER A 76 16.24 -4.82 -0.78
CA SER A 76 15.80 -6.17 -1.19
C SER A 76 14.34 -6.47 -0.85
N LYS A 77 13.81 -5.86 0.21
CA LYS A 77 12.41 -5.99 0.63
C LYS A 77 11.44 -5.14 -0.19
N HIS A 78 11.91 -4.26 -1.06
CA HIS A 78 11.03 -3.34 -1.78
C HIS A 78 10.38 -3.96 -3.02
N LEU A 79 9.24 -3.40 -3.40
CA LEU A 79 8.45 -3.87 -4.52
C LEU A 79 9.19 -3.68 -5.84
N LYS A 80 9.23 -4.75 -6.64
CA LYS A 80 9.95 -4.77 -7.92
C LYS A 80 9.00 -4.40 -9.05
N ASP A 81 9.57 -3.86 -10.11
CA ASP A 81 8.78 -3.52 -11.30
C ASP A 81 8.18 -4.78 -11.97
N ALA A 82 8.97 -5.85 -12.02
CA ALA A 82 8.56 -7.13 -12.58
C ALA A 82 7.37 -7.76 -11.84
N ASP A 83 7.23 -7.50 -10.54
CA ASP A 83 6.08 -7.95 -9.75
C ASP A 83 4.80 -7.30 -10.30
N LEU A 84 4.81 -5.97 -10.49
CA LEU A 84 3.67 -5.21 -11.01
C LEU A 84 3.24 -5.66 -12.40
N VAL A 85 4.21 -5.88 -13.30
CA VAL A 85 3.95 -6.39 -14.67
C VAL A 85 3.32 -7.79 -14.62
N THR A 86 3.88 -8.68 -13.81
CA THR A 86 3.38 -10.06 -13.68
C THR A 86 2.00 -10.09 -13.04
N GLY A 87 1.76 -9.26 -12.02
CA GLY A 87 0.47 -9.12 -11.37
C GLY A 87 -0.62 -8.57 -12.28
N ALA A 88 -0.31 -7.55 -13.08
CA ALA A 88 -1.22 -7.03 -14.10
C ALA A 88 -1.63 -8.12 -15.11
N LYS A 89 -0.65 -8.90 -15.58
CA LYS A 89 -0.90 -10.05 -16.45
C LYS A 89 -1.76 -11.12 -15.78
N ARG A 90 -1.47 -11.48 -14.51
CA ARG A 90 -2.24 -12.46 -13.73
C ARG A 90 -3.71 -12.05 -13.59
N LEU A 91 -3.96 -10.79 -13.25
CA LEU A 91 -5.31 -10.27 -13.08
C LEU A 91 -5.99 -9.95 -14.42
N GLY A 92 -5.24 -9.83 -15.52
CA GLY A 92 -5.79 -9.46 -16.83
C GLY A 92 -6.28 -8.02 -16.86
N VAL A 93 -5.53 -7.11 -16.25
CA VAL A 93 -5.84 -5.67 -16.16
C VAL A 93 -4.69 -4.86 -16.76
N PRO A 94 -4.94 -3.61 -17.19
CA PRO A 94 -3.86 -2.73 -17.64
C PRO A 94 -2.80 -2.52 -16.55
N GLU A 95 -1.52 -2.54 -16.93
CA GLU A 95 -0.39 -2.37 -15.99
C GLU A 95 -0.48 -1.06 -15.21
N ILE A 96 -0.94 0.01 -15.87
CA ILE A 96 -1.15 1.33 -15.27
C ILE A 96 -2.12 1.29 -14.08
N VAL A 97 -3.15 0.43 -14.12
CA VAL A 97 -4.11 0.27 -13.01
C VAL A 97 -3.42 -0.31 -11.78
N ILE A 98 -2.61 -1.35 -11.95
CA ILE A 98 -1.87 -1.98 -10.85
C ILE A 98 -0.82 -1.05 -10.26
N ARG A 99 -0.11 -0.31 -11.12
CA ARG A 99 0.83 0.73 -10.70
C ARG A 99 0.14 1.82 -9.89
N ALA A 100 -1.03 2.27 -10.34
CA ALA A 100 -1.80 3.30 -9.65
C ALA A 100 -2.31 2.82 -8.28
N ILE A 101 -2.88 1.61 -8.19
CA ILE A 101 -3.33 1.04 -6.90
C ILE A 101 -2.15 0.90 -5.93
N ALA A 102 -1.00 0.39 -6.39
CA ALA A 102 0.21 0.26 -5.59
C ALA A 102 0.78 1.60 -5.07
N GLU A 103 0.32 2.74 -5.61
CA GLU A 103 0.66 4.09 -5.16
C GLU A 103 -0.43 4.77 -4.32
N VAL A 104 -1.72 4.44 -4.51
CA VAL A 104 -2.84 5.02 -3.75
C VAL A 104 -2.76 4.69 -2.26
N GLU A 105 -2.48 3.43 -1.94
CA GLU A 105 -2.73 2.88 -0.59
C GLU A 105 -1.66 3.24 0.44
N THR A 106 -0.44 3.46 -0.02
CA THR A 106 0.62 4.00 0.82
C THR A 106 1.27 5.17 0.11
N LEU A 107 1.26 6.33 0.76
CA LEU A 107 2.11 7.48 0.45
C LEU A 107 3.62 7.14 0.61
N GLY A 108 4.09 5.99 0.10
CA GLY A 108 5.42 5.44 0.30
C GLY A 108 5.46 3.92 0.46
N ASP A 109 6.42 3.45 1.26
CA ASP A 109 6.78 2.04 1.44
C ASP A 109 5.78 1.27 2.31
N GLY A 110 5.75 -0.06 2.19
CA GLY A 110 4.99 -0.98 3.03
C GLY A 110 5.59 -1.20 4.42
N TYR A 111 6.73 -0.57 4.72
CA TYR A 111 7.46 -0.67 5.99
C TYR A 111 7.57 0.69 6.71
N LEU A 112 7.65 0.64 8.02
CA LEU A 112 8.09 1.72 8.90
C LEU A 112 9.63 1.87 8.81
N PRO A 113 10.20 2.99 9.27
CA PRO A 113 11.66 3.18 9.28
C PRO A 113 12.44 2.13 10.08
N ASP A 114 11.78 1.45 11.03
CA ASP A 114 12.37 0.37 11.83
C ASP A 114 12.24 -1.02 11.18
N GLY A 115 11.76 -1.08 9.94
CA GLY A 115 11.64 -2.32 9.15
C GLY A 115 10.40 -3.16 9.43
N ARG A 116 9.54 -2.76 10.38
CA ARG A 116 8.25 -3.43 10.59
C ARG A 116 7.24 -3.04 9.50
N PRO A 117 6.35 -3.96 9.04
CA PRO A 117 5.26 -3.60 8.14
C PRO A 117 4.43 -2.44 8.69
N LYS A 118 3.92 -1.59 7.80
CA LYS A 118 2.91 -0.61 8.22
C LYS A 118 1.65 -1.36 8.65
N ILE A 119 1.06 -0.95 9.76
CA ILE A 119 -0.19 -1.50 10.25
C ILE A 119 -1.15 -0.39 10.66
N LEU A 120 -2.44 -0.72 10.63
CA LEU A 120 -3.48 0.00 11.34
C LEU A 120 -4.31 -1.00 12.15
N PHE A 121 -4.37 -0.81 13.47
CA PHE A 121 -5.11 -1.70 14.35
C PHE A 121 -6.55 -1.19 14.55
N GLU A 122 -7.52 -2.09 14.41
CA GLU A 122 -8.95 -1.79 14.45
C GLU A 122 -9.60 -2.37 15.72
N ARG A 123 -9.74 -1.55 16.76
CA ARG A 123 -10.34 -1.97 18.06
C ARG A 123 -11.75 -2.57 17.95
N HIS A 124 -12.49 -2.19 16.90
CA HIS A 124 -13.82 -2.71 16.61
C HIS A 124 -13.80 -4.09 15.97
N ARG A 125 -12.77 -4.40 15.19
CA ARG A 125 -12.51 -5.77 14.73
C ARG A 125 -12.07 -6.64 15.89
N MET A 126 -11.28 -6.10 16.83
CA MET A 126 -10.88 -6.85 18.04
C MET A 126 -12.10 -7.27 18.87
N TYR A 127 -13.04 -6.35 19.12
CA TYR A 127 -14.30 -6.70 19.78
C TYR A 127 -15.08 -7.78 19.01
N PHE A 128 -15.19 -7.63 17.69
CA PHE A 128 -15.90 -8.58 16.83
C PHE A 128 -15.32 -10.00 16.90
N TYR A 129 -13.99 -10.15 16.84
CA TYR A 129 -13.34 -11.46 16.90
C TYR A 129 -13.34 -12.07 18.31
N LEU A 130 -13.15 -11.26 19.36
CA LEU A 130 -13.31 -11.73 20.74
C LEU A 130 -14.74 -12.22 21.00
N ASN A 131 -15.75 -11.50 20.51
CA ASN A 131 -17.15 -11.93 20.67
C ASN A 131 -17.40 -13.28 19.97
N GLN A 132 -16.86 -13.48 18.76
CA GLN A 132 -17.00 -14.75 18.05
C GLN A 132 -16.24 -15.91 18.71
N LYS A 133 -15.02 -15.66 19.22
CA LYS A 133 -14.14 -16.70 19.78
C LYS A 133 -14.45 -17.02 21.23
N CYS A 134 -14.71 -16.00 22.04
CA CYS A 134 -14.80 -16.08 23.50
C CYS A 134 -16.20 -15.73 24.04
N GLY A 135 -17.13 -15.27 23.19
CA GLY A 135 -18.48 -14.88 23.57
C GLY A 135 -18.61 -13.40 23.99
N LYS A 136 -19.86 -12.93 24.01
CA LYS A 136 -20.19 -11.53 24.23
C LYS A 136 -19.76 -11.00 25.59
N ASP A 137 -19.98 -11.76 26.65
CA ASP A 137 -19.67 -11.32 28.01
C ASP A 137 -18.18 -11.04 28.19
N PHE A 138 -17.33 -11.91 27.63
CA PHE A 138 -15.89 -11.71 27.62
C PHE A 138 -15.49 -10.46 26.82
N ALA A 139 -16.04 -10.29 25.62
CA ALA A 139 -15.76 -9.13 24.78
C ALA A 139 -16.20 -7.81 25.45
N ASP A 140 -17.35 -7.80 26.12
CA ASP A 140 -17.86 -6.65 26.87
C ASP A 140 -16.99 -6.34 28.09
N GLN A 141 -16.49 -7.37 28.80
CA GLN A 141 -15.53 -7.19 29.89
C GLN A 141 -14.22 -6.58 29.39
N MET A 142 -13.66 -7.10 28.30
CA MET A 142 -12.43 -6.57 27.71
C MET A 142 -12.61 -5.15 27.19
N MET A 143 -13.79 -4.81 26.64
CA MET A 143 -14.11 -3.43 26.24
C MET A 143 -14.15 -2.47 27.43
N LYS A 144 -14.69 -2.89 28.59
CA LYS A 144 -14.69 -2.07 29.82
C LYS A 144 -13.28 -1.86 30.36
N GLN A 145 -12.46 -2.91 30.34
CA GLN A 145 -11.10 -2.88 30.90
C GLN A 145 -10.09 -2.19 29.98
N TYR A 146 -10.23 -2.35 28.66
CA TYR A 146 -9.29 -1.87 27.64
C TYR A 146 -9.99 -1.15 26.47
N PRO A 147 -10.74 -0.05 26.70
CA PRO A 147 -11.57 0.61 25.69
C PRO A 147 -10.81 1.18 24.47
N ASN A 148 -9.49 1.34 24.58
CA ASN A 148 -8.61 1.76 23.47
C ASN A 148 -8.19 0.60 22.55
N ILE A 149 -8.32 -0.63 23.04
CA ILE A 149 -7.93 -1.87 22.36
C ILE A 149 -9.15 -2.66 21.90
N VAL A 150 -10.24 -2.63 22.67
CA VAL A 150 -11.49 -3.33 22.39
C VAL A 150 -12.63 -2.33 22.52
N ASN A 151 -13.39 -2.11 21.44
CA ASN A 151 -14.54 -1.20 21.47
C ASN A 151 -15.47 -1.48 20.30
N THR A 152 -16.78 -1.34 20.44
CA THR A 152 -17.70 -1.47 19.30
C THR A 152 -17.55 -0.35 18.27
N GLN A 153 -17.00 0.80 18.66
CA GLN A 153 -16.76 1.95 17.79
C GLN A 153 -15.35 1.91 17.16
N THR A 154 -15.25 2.37 15.91
CA THR A 154 -13.97 2.63 15.23
C THR A 154 -13.13 3.67 15.99
N GLY A 155 -11.82 3.75 15.73
CA GLY A 155 -10.95 4.78 16.31
C GLY A 155 -9.90 4.27 17.30
N GLY A 156 -9.37 5.22 18.09
CA GLY A 156 -8.22 5.00 18.97
C GLY A 156 -6.88 4.96 18.25
N TYR A 157 -6.83 5.47 17.02
CA TYR A 157 -5.64 5.45 16.17
C TYR A 157 -4.56 6.36 16.74
N HIS A 158 -3.34 5.84 16.82
CA HIS A 158 -2.13 6.59 17.15
C HIS A 158 -1.21 6.73 15.92
N GLY A 159 -1.28 5.79 14.98
CA GLY A 159 -0.55 5.81 13.72
C GLY A 159 0.92 5.39 13.84
N ASN A 160 1.49 4.96 12.71
CA ASN A 160 2.90 4.55 12.58
C ASN A 160 3.30 3.50 13.65
N ALA A 161 4.48 3.66 14.25
CA ALA A 161 5.04 2.77 15.26
C ALA A 161 4.15 2.60 16.51
N ALA A 162 3.27 3.56 16.80
CA ALA A 162 2.39 3.49 17.98
C ALA A 162 1.24 2.47 17.81
N GLU A 163 0.88 2.11 16.56
CA GLU A 163 -0.08 1.03 16.33
C GLU A 163 0.46 -0.33 16.82
N TYR A 164 1.77 -0.53 16.80
CA TYR A 164 2.38 -1.74 17.33
C TYR A 164 2.27 -1.85 18.85
N THR A 165 2.22 -0.73 19.57
CA THR A 165 1.93 -0.75 21.01
C THR A 165 0.51 -1.24 21.26
N ARG A 166 -0.47 -0.78 20.47
CA ARG A 166 -1.85 -1.26 20.56
C ARG A 166 -1.96 -2.74 20.21
N LEU A 167 -1.31 -3.16 19.13
CA LEU A 167 -1.29 -4.56 18.71
C LEU A 167 -0.65 -5.44 19.79
N ALA A 168 0.48 -5.02 20.37
CA ALA A 168 1.16 -5.78 21.43
C ALA A 168 0.26 -5.97 22.66
N LEU A 169 -0.49 -4.93 23.06
CA LEU A 169 -1.48 -5.03 24.14
C LEU A 169 -2.65 -5.95 23.76
N ALA A 170 -3.16 -5.85 22.53
CA ALA A 170 -4.22 -6.72 22.04
C ALA A 170 -3.82 -8.20 22.03
N LYS A 171 -2.58 -8.51 21.66
CA LYS A 171 -2.03 -9.87 21.67
C LYS A 171 -1.96 -10.50 23.07
N GLN A 172 -1.92 -9.68 24.13
CA GLN A 172 -2.01 -10.19 25.51
C GLN A 172 -3.42 -10.67 25.86
N ILE A 173 -4.44 -10.18 25.16
CA ILE A 173 -5.83 -10.62 25.33
C ILE A 173 -6.06 -11.90 24.53
N ASP A 174 -5.82 -11.82 23.22
CA ASP A 174 -5.87 -12.97 22.31
C ASP A 174 -5.06 -12.67 21.05
N GLU A 175 -4.06 -13.50 20.75
CA GLU A 175 -3.13 -13.25 19.64
C GLU A 175 -3.83 -13.31 18.28
N ASP A 176 -4.59 -14.37 17.98
CA ASP A 176 -5.23 -14.52 16.67
C ASP A 176 -6.24 -13.38 16.41
N CYS A 177 -7.07 -13.05 17.39
CA CYS A 177 -8.01 -11.94 17.28
C CYS A 177 -7.29 -10.62 17.02
N ALA A 178 -6.18 -10.38 17.73
CA ALA A 178 -5.40 -9.16 17.55
C ALA A 178 -4.79 -9.07 16.15
N LEU A 179 -4.19 -10.16 15.66
CA LEU A 179 -3.55 -10.23 14.35
C LEU A 179 -4.57 -10.08 13.21
N MET A 180 -5.75 -10.69 13.33
CA MET A 180 -6.86 -10.53 12.38
C MET A 180 -7.44 -9.10 12.37
N SER A 181 -7.33 -8.38 13.49
CA SER A 181 -7.87 -7.04 13.70
C SER A 181 -6.95 -5.91 13.23
N ALA A 182 -5.86 -6.22 12.55
CA ALA A 182 -4.98 -5.23 11.96
C ALA A 182 -4.92 -5.37 10.44
N SER A 183 -4.74 -4.25 9.74
CA SER A 183 -4.30 -4.23 8.36
C SER A 183 -2.78 -4.25 8.27
N TRP A 184 -2.24 -4.80 7.19
CA TRP A 184 -0.80 -5.08 7.07
C TRP A 184 -0.20 -4.62 5.74
N GLY A 185 1.02 -4.08 5.83
CA GLY A 185 1.89 -3.81 4.69
C GLY A 185 1.39 -2.73 3.73
N ARG A 186 1.96 -2.74 2.53
CA ARG A 186 1.73 -1.75 1.46
C ARG A 186 0.27 -1.64 1.02
N PHE A 187 -0.43 -2.77 0.98
CA PHE A 187 -1.81 -2.84 0.48
C PHE A 187 -2.85 -2.84 1.60
N GLN A 188 -2.41 -2.61 2.85
CA GLN A 188 -3.27 -2.52 4.04
C GLN A 188 -4.35 -3.62 4.09
N LEU A 189 -3.98 -4.85 3.77
CA LEU A 189 -4.91 -5.98 3.81
C LEU A 189 -5.15 -6.40 5.26
N MET A 190 -6.42 -6.56 5.62
CA MET A 190 -6.80 -7.01 6.95
C MET A 190 -6.37 -8.46 7.18
N GLY A 191 -5.77 -8.73 8.34
CA GLY A 191 -5.30 -10.06 8.73
C GLY A 191 -6.41 -11.10 8.74
N GLU A 192 -7.67 -10.70 8.94
CA GLU A 192 -8.83 -11.60 8.86
C GLU A 192 -8.97 -12.36 7.55
N ASN A 193 -8.39 -11.86 6.45
CA ASN A 193 -8.49 -12.50 5.15
C ASN A 193 -7.51 -13.68 4.98
N TRP A 194 -6.67 -14.00 5.98
CA TRP A 194 -5.61 -15.00 5.86
C TRP A 194 -6.11 -16.33 5.28
N LYS A 195 -7.28 -16.79 5.71
CA LYS A 195 -7.86 -18.06 5.30
C LYS A 195 -8.34 -18.03 3.84
N ASP A 196 -9.08 -16.99 3.47
CA ASP A 196 -9.57 -16.81 2.09
C ASP A 196 -8.43 -16.57 1.09
N LEU A 197 -7.32 -16.01 1.59
CA LEU A 197 -6.08 -15.82 0.84
C LEU A 197 -5.20 -17.10 0.77
N GLY A 198 -5.64 -18.21 1.36
CA GLY A 198 -4.99 -19.52 1.29
C GLY A 198 -3.75 -19.67 2.19
N TYR A 199 -3.60 -18.85 3.22
CA TYR A 199 -2.57 -19.05 4.25
C TYR A 199 -3.01 -20.14 5.24
N SER A 200 -2.05 -20.80 5.86
CA SER A 200 -2.26 -21.81 6.90
C SER A 200 -2.69 -21.20 8.24
N SER A 201 -2.31 -19.96 8.51
CA SER A 201 -2.61 -19.21 9.72
C SER A 201 -2.48 -17.70 9.51
N VAL A 202 -3.03 -16.90 10.44
CA VAL A 202 -2.82 -15.44 10.43
C VAL A 202 -1.35 -15.08 10.70
N GLN A 203 -0.63 -15.91 11.45
CA GLN A 203 0.79 -15.77 11.74
C GLN A 203 1.63 -15.90 10.46
N GLU A 204 1.35 -16.92 9.63
CA GLU A 204 2.03 -17.10 8.33
C GLU A 204 1.77 -15.90 7.39
N PHE A 205 0.52 -15.44 7.34
CA PHE A 205 0.16 -14.24 6.57
C PHE A 205 1.02 -13.03 6.96
N ILE A 206 1.20 -12.82 8.27
CA ILE A 206 1.99 -11.71 8.81
C ILE A 206 3.48 -11.92 8.58
N GLU A 207 3.99 -13.14 8.80
CA GLU A 207 5.38 -13.47 8.55
C GLU A 207 5.77 -13.12 7.11
N GLN A 208 4.95 -13.48 6.12
CA GLN A 208 5.18 -13.11 4.73
C GLN A 208 5.17 -11.59 4.51
N HIS A 209 4.34 -10.82 5.23
CA HIS A 209 4.35 -9.36 5.17
C HIS A 209 5.66 -8.76 5.71
N TYR A 210 6.33 -9.42 6.67
CA TYR A 210 7.65 -9.02 7.16
C TYR A 210 8.79 -9.33 6.17
N GLN A 211 8.61 -10.28 5.26
CA GLN A 211 9.68 -10.72 4.35
C GLN A 211 9.90 -9.74 3.20
N SER A 212 8.88 -9.36 2.44
CA SER A 212 9.03 -8.38 1.34
C SER A 212 7.70 -7.74 0.90
N GLU A 213 7.78 -6.57 0.27
CA GLU A 213 6.65 -5.95 -0.43
C GLU A 213 6.16 -6.81 -1.62
N SER A 214 7.01 -7.65 -2.21
CA SER A 214 6.59 -8.62 -3.24
C SER A 214 5.60 -9.64 -2.68
N LEU A 215 5.79 -10.12 -1.44
CA LEU A 215 4.81 -10.99 -0.78
C LEU A 215 3.57 -10.24 -0.28
N GLN A 216 3.72 -8.97 0.12
CA GLN A 216 2.55 -8.11 0.38
C GLN A 216 1.72 -7.91 -0.89
N PHE A 217 2.37 -7.79 -2.05
CA PHE A 217 1.71 -7.70 -3.34
C PHE A 217 1.05 -9.02 -3.77
N GLU A 218 1.68 -10.17 -3.51
CA GLU A 218 1.06 -11.47 -3.73
C GLU A 218 -0.26 -11.62 -2.96
N ALA A 219 -0.29 -11.19 -1.70
CA ALA A 219 -1.53 -11.16 -0.91
C ALA A 219 -2.60 -10.27 -1.55
N PHE A 220 -2.21 -9.13 -2.13
CA PHE A 220 -3.12 -8.23 -2.86
C PHE A 220 -3.67 -8.88 -4.13
N LEU A 221 -2.86 -9.61 -4.89
CA LEU A 221 -3.31 -10.32 -6.08
C LEU A 221 -4.39 -11.36 -5.72
N ARG A 222 -4.12 -12.18 -4.71
CA ARG A 222 -5.10 -13.15 -4.19
C ARG A 222 -6.38 -12.45 -3.69
N PHE A 223 -6.23 -11.32 -3.01
CA PHE A 223 -7.38 -10.52 -2.55
C PHE A 223 -8.27 -10.09 -3.71
N CYS A 224 -7.67 -9.61 -4.80
CA CYS A 224 -8.41 -9.23 -6.01
C CYS A 224 -9.20 -10.41 -6.60
N GLU A 225 -8.62 -11.61 -6.57
CA GLU A 225 -9.21 -12.82 -7.13
C GLU A 225 -10.39 -13.35 -6.31
N PHE A 226 -10.33 -13.33 -4.97
CA PHE A 226 -11.39 -13.90 -4.13
C PHE A 226 -12.48 -12.88 -3.75
N LYS A 227 -12.14 -11.60 -3.59
CA LYS A 227 -13.05 -10.62 -2.99
C LYS A 227 -14.29 -10.43 -3.86
N SER A 228 -15.46 -10.48 -3.24
CA SER A 228 -16.73 -10.17 -3.88
C SER A 228 -17.68 -9.45 -2.92
N GLY A 229 -18.73 -8.86 -3.46
CA GLY A 229 -19.74 -8.15 -2.68
C GLY A 229 -20.83 -7.56 -3.57
N THR A 230 -21.80 -6.89 -2.94
CA THR A 230 -22.88 -6.20 -3.65
C THR A 230 -22.65 -4.69 -3.60
N VAL A 231 -22.61 -4.06 -4.77
CA VAL A 231 -22.45 -2.60 -4.94
C VAL A 231 -23.60 -2.12 -5.83
N ALA A 232 -24.34 -1.11 -5.36
CA ALA A 232 -25.52 -0.58 -6.05
C ALA A 232 -26.53 -1.65 -6.51
N GLY A 233 -26.76 -2.69 -5.68
CA GLY A 233 -27.70 -3.77 -5.99
C GLY A 233 -27.19 -4.84 -6.96
N LYS A 234 -25.99 -4.67 -7.56
CA LYS A 234 -25.35 -5.68 -8.40
C LYS A 234 -24.27 -6.44 -7.62
N LYS A 235 -24.20 -7.77 -7.79
CA LYS A 235 -23.10 -8.59 -7.29
C LYS A 235 -21.87 -8.41 -8.20
N TRP A 236 -20.73 -8.15 -7.59
CA TRP A 236 -19.45 -7.98 -8.24
C TRP A 236 -18.40 -8.88 -7.60
N THR A 237 -17.48 -9.41 -8.42
CA THR A 237 -16.15 -9.75 -7.93
C THR A 237 -15.24 -8.53 -8.09
N LEU A 238 -14.25 -8.38 -7.20
CA LEU A 238 -13.27 -7.30 -7.31
C LEU A 238 -12.49 -7.41 -8.63
N LEU A 239 -12.14 -8.62 -9.04
CA LEU A 239 -11.48 -8.88 -10.31
C LEU A 239 -12.31 -8.44 -11.53
N GLU A 240 -13.62 -8.74 -11.54
CA GLU A 240 -14.52 -8.27 -12.61
C GLU A 240 -14.57 -6.73 -12.64
N ALA A 241 -14.73 -6.10 -11.47
CA ALA A 241 -14.77 -4.65 -11.36
C ALA A 241 -13.47 -3.99 -11.86
N LEU A 242 -12.31 -4.57 -11.53
CA LEU A 242 -11.00 -4.09 -12.00
C LEU A 242 -10.86 -4.21 -13.52
N ARG A 243 -11.26 -5.34 -14.12
CA ARG A 243 -11.19 -5.56 -15.57
C ARG A 243 -12.12 -4.65 -16.36
N GLN A 244 -13.25 -4.28 -15.78
CA GLN A 244 -14.21 -3.35 -16.38
C GLN A 244 -13.90 -1.88 -16.03
N GLU A 245 -12.83 -1.62 -15.26
CA GLU A 245 -12.51 -0.29 -14.72
C GLU A 245 -13.70 0.37 -14.00
N ASN A 246 -14.54 -0.42 -13.35
CA ASN A 246 -15.66 0.09 -12.55
C ASN A 246 -15.15 0.56 -11.18
N TRP A 247 -14.63 1.79 -11.14
CA TRP A 247 -13.98 2.33 -9.95
C TRP A 247 -14.88 2.43 -8.71
N ASP A 248 -16.19 2.62 -8.90
CA ASP A 248 -17.14 2.61 -7.79
C ASP A 248 -17.26 1.24 -7.14
N ALA A 249 -17.36 0.18 -7.94
CA ALA A 249 -17.33 -1.19 -7.45
C ALA A 249 -15.96 -1.56 -6.86
N VAL A 250 -14.86 -1.20 -7.51
CA VAL A 250 -13.49 -1.47 -7.03
C VAL A 250 -13.29 -0.90 -5.62
N PHE A 251 -13.46 0.40 -5.44
CA PHE A 251 -13.18 1.04 -4.15
C PHE A 251 -14.24 0.73 -3.09
N SER A 252 -15.49 0.47 -3.48
CA SER A 252 -16.51 -0.02 -2.54
C SER A 252 -16.16 -1.40 -1.98
N LEU A 253 -15.62 -2.31 -2.81
CA LEU A 253 -15.22 -3.65 -2.38
C LEU A 253 -13.89 -3.66 -1.62
N TYR A 254 -12.98 -2.77 -1.99
CA TYR A 254 -11.62 -2.73 -1.44
C TYR A 254 -11.52 -1.85 -0.19
N ASN A 255 -12.00 -0.61 -0.23
CA ASN A 255 -11.89 0.37 0.87
C ASN A 255 -13.21 0.55 1.64
N GLY A 256 -14.31 -0.02 1.16
CA GLY A 256 -15.64 0.06 1.78
C GLY A 256 -16.49 1.25 1.28
N ARG A 257 -17.77 1.28 1.70
CA ARG A 257 -18.78 2.23 1.19
C ARG A 257 -18.44 3.71 1.38
N ASN A 258 -17.55 4.04 2.31
CA ASN A 258 -17.14 5.42 2.60
C ASN A 258 -15.94 5.89 1.76
N TYR A 259 -15.48 5.11 0.77
CA TYR A 259 -14.25 5.40 0.04
C TYR A 259 -14.23 6.81 -0.60
N LYS A 260 -15.37 7.29 -1.12
CA LYS A 260 -15.50 8.65 -1.70
C LYS A 260 -15.24 9.73 -0.66
N LYS A 261 -15.80 9.58 0.54
CA LYS A 261 -15.58 10.51 1.66
C LYS A 261 -14.11 10.52 2.10
N LEU A 262 -13.41 9.40 1.94
CA LEU A 262 -11.98 9.25 2.24
C LEU A 262 -11.07 9.62 1.05
N GLY A 263 -11.67 9.96 -0.10
CA GLY A 263 -11.01 10.48 -1.30
C GLY A 263 -10.15 9.46 -2.06
N TYR A 264 -10.44 8.16 -1.94
CA TYR A 264 -9.64 7.11 -2.62
C TYR A 264 -9.72 7.21 -4.14
N ASP A 265 -10.91 7.43 -4.69
CA ASP A 265 -11.12 7.67 -6.13
C ASP A 265 -10.33 8.86 -6.65
N THR A 266 -10.40 9.97 -5.93
CA THR A 266 -9.76 11.22 -6.33
C THR A 266 -8.23 11.06 -6.32
N LYS A 267 -7.69 10.35 -5.32
CA LYS A 267 -6.27 10.00 -5.27
C LYS A 267 -5.88 9.10 -6.43
N PHE A 268 -6.66 8.06 -6.70
CA PHE A 268 -6.41 7.12 -7.80
C PHE A 268 -6.42 7.83 -9.15
N LEU A 269 -7.46 8.60 -9.46
CA LEU A 269 -7.56 9.35 -10.72
C LEU A 269 -6.42 10.35 -10.89
N ARG A 270 -5.98 11.00 -9.81
CA ARG A 270 -4.79 11.87 -9.84
C ARG A 270 -3.52 11.10 -10.21
N ILE A 271 -3.37 9.87 -9.72
CA ILE A 271 -2.22 9.02 -10.05
C ILE A 271 -2.33 8.52 -11.49
N MET A 272 -3.51 8.06 -11.92
CA MET A 272 -3.75 7.66 -13.31
C MET A 272 -3.40 8.78 -14.29
N ASN A 273 -3.90 10.01 -14.06
CA ASN A 273 -3.60 11.17 -14.91
C ASN A 273 -2.11 11.56 -14.90
N ARG A 274 -1.38 11.25 -13.83
CA ARG A 274 0.07 11.49 -13.77
C ARG A 274 0.84 10.43 -14.56
N LEU A 275 0.42 9.17 -14.48
CA LEU A 275 1.03 8.06 -15.20
C LEU A 275 0.70 8.10 -16.70
N ASP A 276 -0.53 8.50 -17.03
CA ASP A 276 -1.02 8.72 -18.39
C ASP A 276 -1.96 9.94 -18.42
N PRO A 277 -1.46 11.11 -18.85
CA PRO A 277 -2.27 12.33 -19.00
C PRO A 277 -3.43 12.21 -19.99
N SER A 278 -3.45 11.20 -20.85
CA SER A 278 -4.54 10.92 -21.78
C SER A 278 -5.59 9.97 -21.23
N TYR A 279 -5.38 9.43 -20.02
CA TYR A 279 -6.32 8.52 -19.38
C TYR A 279 -7.70 9.16 -19.24
N GLN A 280 -8.69 8.52 -19.85
CA GLN A 280 -10.09 8.84 -19.67
C GLN A 280 -10.71 7.70 -18.89
N SER A 281 -11.12 7.99 -17.65
CA SER A 281 -11.93 7.03 -16.90
C SER A 281 -13.18 6.73 -17.71
N ASN A 282 -13.52 5.44 -17.85
CA ASN A 282 -14.86 5.03 -18.23
C ASN A 282 -15.80 5.56 -17.13
N ALA A 283 -16.34 6.76 -17.31
CA ALA A 283 -17.31 7.31 -16.40
C ALA A 283 -18.54 6.39 -16.45
N ALA A 284 -18.85 5.75 -15.32
CA ALA A 284 -20.13 5.12 -15.09
C ALA A 284 -21.18 6.20 -14.76
#